data_AF-A0A1F5ZKL0-F1
#
_entry.id   AF-A0A1F5ZKL0-F1
#
_cell.length_a   1.000
_cell.length_b   1.000
_cell.length_c   1.000
_cell.angle_alpha   90.00
_cell.angle_beta   90.00
_cell.angle_gamma   90.00
#
_symmetry.space_group_name_H-M   'P 1'
#
loop_
_entity.id
_entity.type
_entity.pdbx_description
1 polymer ?
#
loop_
_entity_poly.entity_id
_entity_poly.type
_entity_poly.pdbx_seq_one_letter_code
_entity_poly.pdbx_strand_id
1 'polypeptide(L)' 'MTSGKSTKIKSSFIRFGIRTYFFDVNKSNERKYLKITEAKFMGEGKDRIYNSFLLFPDNVKDFQKNLSEAVSYLVN' A
#
# COMPACT_ATOMS: atom_id res chain seq x y z
N MET A 1 8.66 -23.01 -8.21
CA MET A 1 7.64 -22.19 -7.52
C MET A 1 6.81 -21.49 -8.59
N THR A 2 5.62 -21.99 -8.88
CA THR A 2 4.69 -21.34 -9.83
C THR A 2 4.18 -20.05 -9.18
N SER A 3 4.57 -18.90 -9.72
CA SER A 3 4.03 -17.60 -9.32
C SER A 3 2.54 -17.59 -9.58
N GLY A 4 1.72 -17.84 -8.55
CA GLY A 4 0.27 -17.72 -8.64
C GLY A 4 -0.09 -16.32 -9.11
N LYS A 5 -0.72 -16.21 -10.28
CA LYS A 5 -1.08 -14.94 -10.91
C LYS A 5 -1.97 -14.14 -9.95
N SER A 6 -1.46 -13.04 -9.42
CA SER A 6 -2.26 -12.13 -8.59
C SER A 6 -3.08 -11.20 -9.48
N THR A 7 -4.37 -11.10 -9.21
CA THR A 7 -5.27 -10.16 -9.88
C THR A 7 -5.44 -8.90 -9.02
N LYS A 8 -5.18 -7.73 -9.58
CA LYS A 8 -5.46 -6.45 -8.92
C LYS A 8 -6.97 -6.16 -9.00
N ILE A 9 -7.61 -6.00 -7.85
CA ILE A 9 -9.06 -5.72 -7.72
C ILE A 9 -9.30 -4.21 -7.74
N LYS A 10 -8.50 -3.46 -6.97
CA LYS A 10 -8.64 -2.02 -6.81
C LYS A 10 -7.27 -1.38 -6.65
N SER A 11 -7.15 -0.17 -7.17
CA SER A 11 -6.01 0.71 -6.94
C SER A 11 -6.51 2.10 -6.59
N SER A 12 -5.83 2.74 -5.66
CA SER A 12 -5.87 4.19 -5.41
C SER A 12 -4.47 4.65 -5.03
N PHE A 13 -4.25 5.96 -5.09
CA PHE A 13 -2.98 6.53 -4.68
C PHE A 13 -3.17 7.92 -4.09
N ILE A 14 -2.18 8.32 -3.30
CA ILE A 14 -2.02 9.67 -2.78
C ILE A 14 -0.59 10.11 -3.06
N ARG A 15 -0.41 11.39 -3.40
CA ARG A 15 0.90 11.97 -3.67
C ARG A 15 1.21 13.03 -2.63
N PHE A 16 2.41 12.92 -2.05
CA PHE A 16 2.95 13.88 -1.07
C PHE A 16 4.36 14.28 -1.49
N GLY A 17 4.46 15.42 -2.19
CA GLY A 17 5.73 15.92 -2.72
C GLY A 17 6.40 14.95 -3.69
N ILE A 18 7.60 14.47 -3.31
CA ILE A 18 8.41 13.52 -4.09
C ILE A 18 8.00 12.06 -3.89
N ARG A 19 7.03 11.77 -3.02
CA ARG A 19 6.56 10.41 -2.72
C ARG A 19 5.14 10.20 -3.22
N THR A 20 4.88 9.03 -3.79
CA THR A 20 3.54 8.55 -4.10
C THR A 20 3.29 7.25 -3.35
N TYR A 21 2.19 7.16 -2.61
CA TYR A 21 1.76 5.93 -1.95
C TYR A 21 0.60 5.32 -2.73
N PHE A 22 0.76 4.08 -3.15
CA PHE A 22 -0.25 3.28 -3.85
C PHE A 22 -0.89 2.30 -2.86
N PHE A 23 -2.20 2.19 -2.91
CA PHE A 23 -3.02 1.29 -2.11
C PHE A 23 -3.70 0.30 -3.06
N ASP A 24 -3.07 -0.84 -3.25
CA ASP A 24 -3.51 -1.86 -4.19
C ASP A 24 -4.17 -3.03 -3.46
N VAL A 25 -5.45 -3.26 -3.69
CA VAL A 25 -6.14 -4.48 -3.24
C VAL A 25 -5.94 -5.55 -4.31
N ASN A 26 -5.31 -6.65 -3.94
CA ASN A 26 -5.01 -7.77 -4.82
C ASN A 26 -5.68 -9.04 -4.31
N LYS A 27 -5.91 -10.00 -5.21
CA LYS A 27 -6.33 -11.36 -4.90
C LYS A 27 -5.32 -12.33 -5.51
N SER A 28 -4.77 -13.22 -4.69
CA SER A 28 -3.97 -14.37 -5.15
C SER A 28 -4.64 -15.63 -4.63
N ASN A 29 -4.96 -16.55 -5.53
CA ASN A 29 -5.84 -17.69 -5.26
C ASN A 29 -7.15 -17.19 -4.63
N GLU A 30 -7.50 -17.66 -3.43
CA GLU A 30 -8.71 -17.24 -2.71
C GLU A 30 -8.47 -16.15 -1.67
N ARG A 31 -7.23 -15.70 -1.48
CA ARG A 31 -6.88 -14.71 -0.45
C ARG A 31 -6.72 -13.31 -1.04
N LYS A 32 -7.43 -12.36 -0.43
CA LYS A 32 -7.25 -10.92 -0.70
C LYS A 32 -6.18 -10.35 0.22
N TYR A 33 -5.45 -9.35 -0.25
CA TYR A 33 -4.50 -8.60 0.55
C TYR A 33 -4.38 -7.16 0.04
N LEU A 34 -4.03 -6.25 0.93
CA LEU A 34 -3.68 -4.88 0.59
C LEU A 34 -2.15 -4.77 0.46
N LYS A 35 -1.67 -4.29 -0.69
CA LYS A 35 -0.27 -3.90 -0.89
C LYS A 35 -0.19 -2.39 -0.83
N ILE A 36 0.57 -1.86 0.14
CA ILE A 36 0.90 -0.44 0.19
C ILE A 36 2.31 -0.29 -0.37
N THR A 37 2.45 0.53 -1.42
CA THR A 37 3.74 0.80 -2.06
C THR A 37 4.05 2.28 -2.01
N GLU A 38 5.16 2.63 -1.39
CA GLU A 38 5.79 3.93 -1.54
C GLU A 38 6.66 3.93 -2.80
N ALA A 39 6.49 4.93 -3.66
CA ALA A 39 7.39 5.25 -4.75
C ALA A 39 8.01 6.63 -4.50
N LYS A 40 9.34 6.69 -4.34
CA LYS A 40 10.08 7.94 -4.14
C LYS A 40 10.75 8.36 -5.45
N PHE A 41 10.44 9.58 -5.91
CA PHE A 41 11.12 10.22 -7.03
C PHE A 41 12.53 10.67 -6.61
N MET A 42 13.53 10.34 -7.44
CA MET A 42 14.94 10.60 -7.15
C MET A 42 15.56 11.67 -8.07
N GLY A 43 14.77 12.29 -8.96
CA GLY A 43 15.26 13.19 -10.00
C GLY A 43 15.15 12.58 -11.39
N GLU A 44 15.27 13.42 -12.42
CA GLU A 44 15.26 12.98 -13.81
C GLU A 44 16.45 12.06 -14.11
N GLY A 45 16.22 11.05 -14.95
CA GLY A 45 17.24 10.05 -15.31
C GLY A 45 17.61 9.06 -14.20
N LYS A 46 16.98 9.15 -13.01
CA LYS A 46 17.18 8.21 -11.91
C LYS A 46 15.97 7.32 -11.69
N ASP A 47 16.23 6.06 -11.38
CA ASP A 47 15.18 5.12 -11.01
C ASP A 47 14.50 5.55 -9.71
N ARG A 48 13.19 5.28 -9.65
CA ARG A 48 12.41 5.47 -8.43
C ARG A 48 12.76 4.39 -7.42
N ILE A 49 12.82 4.77 -6.15
CA ILE A 49 12.94 3.81 -5.05
C ILE A 49 11.54 3.35 -4.67
N TYR A 50 11.32 2.05 -4.60
CA TYR A 50 10.05 1.45 -4.21
C TYR A 50 10.19 0.69 -2.90
N ASN A 51 9.37 1.02 -1.91
CA ASN A 51 9.21 0.26 -0.68
C ASN A 51 7.78 -0.27 -0.63
N SER A 52 7.58 -1.54 -0.30
CA SER A 52 6.23 -2.08 -0.20
C SER A 52 6.09 -3.08 0.94
N PHE A 53 4.91 -3.09 1.54
CA PHE A 53 4.51 -4.12 2.49
C PHE A 53 3.11 -4.61 2.17
N LEU A 54 2.78 -5.79 2.68
CA LEU A 54 1.51 -6.47 2.49
C LEU A 54 0.78 -6.53 3.82
N LEU A 55 -0.53 -6.25 3.78
CA LEU A 55 -1.45 -6.47 4.89
C LEU A 55 -2.48 -7.50 4.46
N PHE A 56 -2.50 -8.62 5.18
CA PHE A 56 -3.56 -9.62 5.05
C PHE A 56 -4.80 -9.20 5.85
N PRO A 57 -5.98 -9.77 5.58
CA PRO A 57 -7.24 -9.31 6.18
C PRO A 57 -7.21 -9.24 7.71
N ASP A 58 -6.51 -10.16 8.37
CA ASP A 58 -6.37 -10.18 9.83
C ASP A 58 -5.55 -8.97 10.33
N ASN A 59 -4.50 -8.58 9.62
CA ASN A 59 -3.65 -7.43 9.99
C ASN A 59 -4.27 -6.08 9.59
N VAL A 60 -5.12 -6.05 8.56
CA VAL A 60 -5.75 -4.81 8.08
C VAL A 60 -6.61 -4.18 9.17
N LYS A 61 -7.31 -4.98 9.98
CA LYS A 61 -8.18 -4.48 11.05
C LYS A 61 -7.40 -3.69 12.10
N ASP A 62 -6.33 -4.27 12.62
CA ASP A 62 -5.49 -3.62 13.63
C ASP A 62 -4.76 -2.40 13.04
N PHE A 63 -4.30 -2.50 11.79
CA PHE A 63 -3.68 -1.38 11.09
C PHE A 63 -4.66 -0.19 10.95
N GLN A 64 -5.90 -0.45 10.53
CA GLN A 64 -6.93 0.59 10.41
C GLN A 64 -7.23 1.24 11.76
N LYS A 65 -7.39 0.44 12.82
CA LYS A 65 -7.64 0.92 14.18
C LYS A 65 -6.54 1.88 14.62
N ASN A 66 -5.29 1.43 14.58
CA ASN A 66 -4.14 2.22 15.04
C ASN A 66 -3.93 3.49 14.19
N LEU A 67 -4.15 3.41 12.87
CA LEU A 67 -4.07 4.58 12.00
C LEU A 67 -5.17 5.60 12.33
N SER A 68 -6.41 5.15 12.54
CA SER A 68 -7.54 6.02 12.86
C SER A 68 -7.35 6.72 14.22
N GLU A 69 -6.84 5.97 15.21
CA GLU A 69 -6.48 6.51 16.52
C GLU A 69 -5.36 7.57 16.39
N ALA A 70 -4.28 7.28 15.65
CA ALA A 70 -3.21 8.26 15.42
C ALA A 70 -3.70 9.53 14.72
N VAL A 71 -4.58 9.38 13.72
CA VAL A 71 -5.20 10.52 13.03
C VAL A 71 -6.03 11.37 13.99
N SER A 72 -6.75 10.77 14.95
CA SER A 72 -7.57 11.53 15.90
C SER A 72 -6.78 12.55 16.74
N TYR A 73 -5.46 12.35 16.95
CA TYR A 73 -4.59 13.33 17.63
C TYR A 73 -4.14 14.49 16.73
N LEU A 74 -4.40 14.43 15.42
CA LEU A 74 -3.97 15.44 14.44
C LEU A 74 -5.12 16.32 13.95
N VAL A 75 -6.35 15.80 13.93
CA VAL A 75 -7.54 16.49 13.41
C VAL A 75 -8.58 16.83 14.46
N ASN A 76 -8.37 16.47 15.73
CA ASN A 76 -9.17 16.92 16.87
C ASN A 76 -8.37 17.88 17.76
#